data_AF-A0A452HMQ9-F1
#
_entry.id   AF-A0A452HMQ9-F1
#
_cell.length_a   1.000
_cell.length_b   1.000
_cell.length_c   1.000
_cell.angle_alpha   90.00
_cell.angle_beta   90.00
_cell.angle_gamma   90.00
#
_symmetry.space_group_name_H-M   'P 1'
#
loop_
_entity.id
_entity.type
_entity.pdbx_description
1 polymer ?
#
loop_
_entity_poly.entity_id
_entity_poly.type
_entity_poly.pdbx_seq_one_letter_code
_entity_poly.pdbx_strand_id
1 'polypeptide(L)'
;MRRCLLFFASYSESGGPFIDQVYVLQSYAEGWKEGTWEEKIDERPCIDQLMYSKDKHEYYRGWFWGYEETRGLNVSCLSVQGSASIIAPVLLKNTSARSVMLDRAENLLHDHYGGRDYWNTRRSMVFAKHLRVVGDEFRRKYLHSTDEADRTDYNEDWTQMKVKLGTAVGGPYLGVHLRRKDFIWGHREDVPSLHGAVKKIRSLMEKHKLKRVFIATDAIVEETEELKKLLPEMVRFEPTWEELELYKDGGIAIIDQWICAHAR
;
A
#
# COMPACT_ATOMS: atom_id res chain seq x y z
N MET A 1 -8.74 4.09 24.49
CA MET A 1 -9.11 4.78 23.24
C MET A 1 -9.55 3.70 22.25
N ARG A 2 -10.85 3.58 21.95
CA ARG A 2 -11.34 2.61 20.96
C ARG A 2 -10.86 3.07 19.59
N ARG A 3 -9.97 2.31 18.94
CA ARG A 3 -9.55 2.56 17.56
C ARG A 3 -10.71 2.15 16.66
N CYS A 4 -11.56 3.09 16.26
CA CYS A 4 -12.58 2.86 15.25
C CYS A 4 -11.98 3.21 13.89
N LEU A 5 -11.63 2.20 13.10
CA LEU A 5 -11.67 2.38 11.65
C LEU A 5 -13.14 2.47 11.25
N LEU A 6 -13.51 3.57 10.62
CA LEU A 6 -14.82 3.78 10.03
C LEU A 6 -14.63 3.95 8.53
N PHE A 7 -15.52 3.36 7.74
CA PHE A 7 -15.59 3.68 6.32
C PHE A 7 -16.04 5.12 6.15
N PHE A 8 -15.56 5.80 5.10
CA PHE A 8 -15.92 7.21 4.84
C PHE A 8 -17.43 7.41 4.73
N ALA A 9 -18.15 6.48 4.09
CA ALA A 9 -19.61 6.50 4.04
C ALA A 9 -20.26 6.44 5.44
N SER A 10 -19.70 5.66 6.37
CA SER A 10 -20.19 5.63 7.76
C SER A 10 -19.90 6.93 8.51
N TYR A 11 -18.84 7.64 8.14
CA TYR A 11 -18.58 8.98 8.66
C TYR A 11 -19.62 9.99 8.12
N SER A 12 -19.91 9.97 6.80
CA SER A 12 -20.88 10.90 6.21
C SER A 12 -22.31 10.67 6.73
N GLU A 13 -22.69 9.43 7.03
CA GLU A 13 -23.98 9.11 7.65
C GLU A 13 -24.14 9.67 9.08
N SER A 14 -23.05 9.85 9.81
CA SER A 14 -23.08 10.28 11.23
C SER A 14 -22.79 11.78 11.44
N GLY A 15 -22.11 12.43 10.49
CA GLY A 15 -21.71 13.83 10.56
C GLY A 15 -22.12 14.70 9.37
N GLY A 16 -22.77 14.14 8.35
CA GLY A 16 -22.99 14.79 7.06
C GLY A 16 -21.72 14.82 6.20
N PRO A 17 -21.79 15.28 4.94
CA PRO A 17 -20.67 15.30 4.01
C PRO A 17 -19.71 16.48 4.25
N PHE A 18 -19.62 16.99 5.48
CA PHE A 18 -18.82 18.17 5.83
C PHE A 18 -17.56 17.78 6.60
N ILE A 19 -16.45 18.40 6.21
CA ILE A 19 -15.17 18.33 6.89
C ILE A 19 -14.86 19.74 7.40
N ASP A 20 -14.71 19.90 8.72
CA ASP A 20 -14.56 21.23 9.32
C ASP A 20 -13.24 21.89 8.90
N GLN A 21 -12.15 21.13 8.89
CA GLN A 21 -10.83 21.63 8.54
C GLN A 21 -10.09 20.65 7.62
N VAL A 22 -9.57 21.17 6.52
CA VAL A 22 -8.58 20.47 5.68
C VAL A 22 -7.23 21.14 5.87
N TYR A 23 -6.22 20.38 6.25
CA TYR A 23 -4.83 20.81 6.22
C TYR A 23 -4.13 20.16 5.03
N VAL A 24 -3.66 20.98 4.10
CA VAL A 24 -2.81 20.52 3.00
C VAL A 24 -1.36 20.55 3.46
N LEU A 25 -0.77 19.36 3.62
CA LEU A 25 0.61 19.24 4.07
C LEU A 25 1.57 19.54 2.92
N GLN A 26 2.61 20.31 3.20
CA GLN A 26 3.63 20.70 2.23
C GLN A 26 5.00 20.77 2.90
N SER A 27 6.07 20.85 2.11
CA SER A 27 7.40 21.13 2.63
C SER A 27 7.54 22.60 3.06
N TYR A 28 8.63 22.94 3.74
CA TYR A 28 9.02 24.33 3.94
C TYR A 28 9.59 24.90 2.64
N ALA A 29 9.08 26.05 2.19
CA ALA A 29 9.50 26.70 0.94
C ALA A 29 10.99 27.07 0.95
N GLU A 30 11.52 27.40 2.12
CA GLU A 30 12.93 27.70 2.36
C GLU A 30 13.84 26.45 2.34
N GLY A 31 13.28 25.24 2.36
CA GLY A 31 14.01 23.99 2.51
C GLY A 31 14.76 23.90 3.85
N TRP A 32 15.82 23.09 3.89
CA TRP A 32 16.73 23.01 5.03
C TRP A 32 18.18 22.99 4.54
N LYS A 33 19.10 23.50 5.37
CA LYS A 33 20.54 23.38 5.13
C LYS A 33 21.05 22.05 5.70
N GLU A 34 22.09 21.50 5.11
CA GLU A 34 22.76 20.31 5.65
C GLU A 34 23.13 20.54 7.13
N GLY A 35 22.77 19.57 8.00
CA GLY A 35 22.99 19.66 9.44
C GLY A 35 21.94 20.46 10.24
N THR A 36 20.93 21.05 9.60
CA THR A 36 19.86 21.85 10.26
C THR A 36 18.49 21.19 10.21
N TRP A 37 18.43 19.87 10.01
CA TRP A 37 17.16 19.16 9.99
C TRP A 37 16.57 19.12 11.41
N GLU A 38 15.38 19.69 11.57
CA GLU A 38 14.63 19.73 12.82
C GLU A 38 13.19 19.32 12.57
N GLU A 39 12.56 18.65 13.54
CA GLU A 39 11.12 18.37 13.45
C GLU A 39 10.33 19.64 13.78
N LYS A 40 9.49 20.08 12.85
CA LYS A 40 8.66 21.26 13.00
C LYS A 40 7.43 21.22 12.11
N ILE A 41 6.44 22.00 12.52
CA ILE A 41 5.20 22.18 11.80
C ILE A 41 4.66 23.58 12.03
N ASP A 42 4.34 24.29 10.95
CA ASP A 42 3.85 25.66 10.99
C ASP A 42 2.74 25.87 9.97
N GLU A 43 1.74 26.68 10.33
CA GLU A 43 0.81 27.23 9.35
C GLU A 43 1.55 28.24 8.46
N ARG A 44 1.52 28.00 7.15
CA ARG A 44 2.24 28.79 6.15
C ARG A 44 1.34 29.06 4.94
N PRO A 45 1.65 30.10 4.16
CA PRO A 45 1.02 30.27 2.85
C PRO A 45 1.18 29.01 2.00
N CYS A 46 0.14 28.65 1.27
CA CYS A 46 0.18 27.53 0.34
C CYS A 46 1.20 27.81 -0.78
N ILE A 47 2.13 26.87 -0.98
CA ILE A 47 3.20 27.00 -1.98
C ILE A 47 2.62 26.77 -3.38
N ASP A 48 1.97 25.61 -3.55
CA ASP A 48 1.31 25.26 -4.79
C ASP A 48 -0.11 25.84 -4.83
N GLN A 49 -0.64 25.96 -6.05
CA GLN A 49 -2.04 26.29 -6.24
C GLN A 49 -2.91 25.21 -5.59
N LEU A 50 -3.76 25.62 -4.64
CA LEU A 50 -4.71 24.73 -3.99
C LEU A 50 -5.59 24.04 -5.04
N MET A 51 -5.70 22.72 -4.94
CA MET A 51 -6.67 21.93 -5.72
C MET A 51 -8.11 22.07 -5.18
N TYR A 52 -8.29 22.87 -4.13
CA TYR A 52 -9.58 23.19 -3.53
C TYR A 52 -10.06 24.55 -4.02
N SER A 53 -11.35 24.65 -4.32
CA SER A 53 -11.98 25.89 -4.77
C SER A 53 -13.31 26.11 -4.06
N LYS A 54 -13.66 27.38 -3.81
CA LYS A 54 -14.92 27.71 -3.16
C LYS A 54 -16.09 27.61 -4.13
N ASP A 55 -17.22 27.10 -3.65
CA ASP A 55 -18.50 27.14 -4.35
C ASP A 55 -19.30 28.43 -4.04
N LYS A 56 -20.50 28.53 -4.60
CA LYS A 56 -21.39 29.70 -4.43
C LYS A 56 -21.82 29.96 -2.98
N HIS A 57 -21.67 28.96 -2.10
CA HIS A 57 -22.00 29.05 -0.68
C HIS A 57 -20.74 29.19 0.18
N GLU A 58 -19.60 29.54 -0.43
CA GLU A 58 -18.30 29.72 0.23
C GLU A 58 -17.69 28.44 0.83
N TYR A 59 -18.22 27.26 0.50
CA TYR A 59 -17.64 25.98 0.92
C TYR A 59 -16.59 25.49 -0.08
N TYR A 60 -15.54 24.84 0.42
CA TYR A 60 -14.49 24.26 -0.42
C TYR A 60 -14.93 22.95 -1.05
N ARG A 61 -14.84 22.88 -2.37
CA ARG A 61 -14.91 21.66 -3.18
C ARG A 61 -13.51 21.21 -3.53
N GLY A 62 -13.32 19.90 -3.64
CA GLY A 62 -12.06 19.26 -4.02
C GLY A 62 -12.33 17.84 -4.50
N TRP A 63 -11.26 17.05 -4.66
CA TRP A 63 -11.39 15.66 -5.12
C TRP A 63 -12.20 14.80 -4.14
N PHE A 64 -11.92 14.89 -2.83
CA PHE A 64 -12.59 14.15 -1.74
C PHE A 64 -12.93 12.68 -2.11
N TRP A 65 -11.94 11.97 -2.66
CA TRP A 65 -12.05 10.55 -3.05
C TRP A 65 -13.16 10.23 -4.07
N GLY A 66 -13.62 11.23 -4.84
CA GLY A 66 -14.68 11.09 -5.84
C GLY A 66 -16.09 11.36 -5.31
N TYR A 67 -16.25 11.74 -4.04
CA TYR A 67 -17.55 12.09 -3.44
C TYR A 67 -17.86 13.57 -3.69
N GLU A 68 -18.57 13.85 -4.79
CA GLU A 68 -18.87 15.21 -5.27
C GLU A 68 -19.68 16.06 -4.29
N GLU A 69 -20.37 15.44 -3.34
CA GLU A 69 -21.17 16.06 -2.29
C GLU A 69 -20.31 16.55 -1.11
N THR A 70 -19.08 16.05 -0.96
CA THR A 70 -18.22 16.38 0.17
C THR A 70 -17.78 17.85 0.11
N ARG A 71 -17.81 18.54 1.25
CA ARG A 71 -17.44 19.95 1.39
C ARG A 71 -16.49 20.16 2.56
N GLY A 72 -15.44 20.95 2.33
CA GLY A 72 -14.59 21.50 3.39
C GLY A 72 -15.11 22.86 3.85
N LEU A 73 -15.21 23.09 5.16
CA LEU A 73 -15.57 24.42 5.70
C LEU A 73 -14.38 25.38 5.65
N ASN A 74 -13.19 24.87 5.99
CA ASN A 74 -11.95 25.64 5.92
C ASN A 74 -10.80 24.81 5.31
N VAL A 75 -9.91 25.48 4.59
CA VAL A 75 -8.71 24.87 3.98
C VAL A 75 -7.52 25.78 4.23
N SER A 76 -6.45 25.24 4.82
CA SER A 76 -5.17 25.94 4.96
C SER A 76 -4.00 24.98 4.78
N CYS A 77 -2.80 25.53 4.60
CA CYS A 77 -1.59 24.75 4.36
C CYS A 77 -0.70 24.72 5.60
N LEU A 78 -0.17 23.53 5.90
CA LEU A 78 0.82 23.35 6.96
C LEU A 78 2.13 22.90 6.33
N SER A 79 3.18 23.70 6.51
CA SER A 79 4.54 23.25 6.19
C SER A 79 5.01 22.33 7.31
N VAL A 80 5.46 21.14 6.94
CA VAL A 80 5.85 20.10 7.89
C VAL A 80 7.20 19.49 7.52
N GLN A 81 7.98 19.19 8.56
CA GLN A 81 9.21 18.43 8.48
C GLN A 81 9.26 17.54 9.73
N GLY A 82 9.25 16.23 9.57
CA GLY A 82 9.35 15.30 10.71
C GLY A 82 8.42 14.11 10.63
N SER A 83 8.35 13.42 11.75
CA SER A 83 7.54 12.22 11.93
C SER A 83 6.06 12.53 12.11
N ALA A 84 5.19 11.55 11.82
CA ALA A 84 3.74 11.71 11.85
C ALA A 84 3.20 12.25 13.18
N SER A 85 3.81 11.91 14.31
CA SER A 85 3.40 12.40 15.63
C SER A 85 3.56 13.92 15.81
N ILE A 86 4.33 14.62 14.96
CA ILE A 86 4.50 16.08 15.03
C ILE A 86 3.17 16.84 14.82
N ILE A 87 2.19 16.23 14.14
CA ILE A 87 0.87 16.82 13.91
C ILE A 87 -0.02 16.77 15.17
N ALA A 88 0.27 15.88 16.12
CA ALA A 88 -0.63 15.62 17.24
C ALA A 88 -0.93 16.85 18.10
N PRO A 89 0.05 17.71 18.46
CA PRO A 89 -0.24 18.96 19.16
C PRO A 89 -1.17 19.88 18.37
N VAL A 90 -1.01 19.97 17.05
CA VAL A 90 -1.88 20.79 16.18
C VAL A 90 -3.33 20.29 16.26
N LEU A 91 -3.54 18.97 16.14
CA LEU A 91 -4.86 18.36 16.19
C LEU A 91 -5.53 18.42 17.57
N LEU A 92 -4.74 18.44 18.65
CA LEU A 92 -5.27 18.37 20.02
C LEU A 92 -5.44 19.75 20.68
N LYS A 93 -4.67 20.76 20.26
CA LYS A 93 -4.59 22.06 20.94
C LYS A 93 -4.89 23.25 20.04
N ASN A 94 -4.57 23.17 18.75
CA ASN A 94 -4.58 24.33 17.86
C ASN A 94 -5.85 24.42 17.01
N THR A 95 -6.78 23.49 17.15
CA THR A 95 -8.06 23.49 16.42
C THR A 95 -9.21 23.06 17.32
N SER A 96 -10.37 23.69 17.12
CA SER A 96 -11.66 23.28 17.69
C SER A 96 -12.50 22.45 16.71
N ALA A 97 -11.95 22.15 15.52
CA ALA A 97 -12.62 21.37 14.49
C ALA A 97 -12.98 19.97 15.00
N ARG A 98 -14.20 19.51 14.69
CA ARG A 98 -14.67 18.17 15.04
C ARG A 98 -14.13 17.12 14.06
N SER A 99 -13.93 17.52 12.80
CA SER A 99 -13.38 16.67 11.75
C SER A 99 -12.22 17.38 11.03
N VAL A 100 -11.09 16.67 10.94
CA VAL A 100 -9.89 17.18 10.29
C VAL A 100 -9.44 16.19 9.22
N MET A 101 -9.21 16.69 8.01
CA MET A 101 -8.57 15.96 6.92
C MET A 101 -7.13 16.46 6.76
N LEU A 102 -6.19 15.51 6.70
CA LEU A 102 -4.81 15.79 6.31
C LEU A 102 -4.62 15.35 4.87
N ASP A 103 -4.54 16.31 3.95
CA ASP A 103 -4.17 16.04 2.57
C ASP A 103 -2.65 16.02 2.43
N ARG A 104 -2.14 15.30 1.42
CA ARG A 104 -0.70 15.11 1.16
C ARG A 104 0.05 14.52 2.37
N ALA A 105 -0.59 13.55 3.03
CA ALA A 105 -0.08 12.88 4.24
C ALA A 105 1.28 12.17 4.05
N GLU A 106 1.75 11.96 2.82
CA GLU A 106 3.08 11.44 2.53
C GLU A 106 4.22 12.36 2.98
N ASN A 107 3.94 13.64 3.25
CA ASN A 107 4.92 14.58 3.84
C ASN A 107 5.29 14.24 5.30
N LEU A 108 4.53 13.33 5.94
CA LEU A 108 4.81 12.86 7.30
C LEU A 108 5.60 11.56 7.26
N LEU A 109 6.72 11.51 7.97
CA LEU A 109 7.55 10.32 8.10
C LEU A 109 7.02 9.36 9.19
N HIS A 110 7.51 8.12 9.21
CA HIS A 110 7.23 7.22 10.32
C HIS A 110 7.98 7.65 11.59
N ASP A 111 7.29 7.66 12.75
CA ASP A 111 7.91 7.97 14.05
C ASP A 111 9.11 7.06 14.37
N HIS A 112 8.91 5.74 14.28
CA HIS A 112 9.99 4.78 14.44
C HIS A 112 9.76 3.59 13.51
N TYR A 113 10.31 3.69 12.29
CA TYR A 113 10.24 2.61 11.31
C TYR A 113 10.86 1.32 11.87
N GLY A 114 10.15 0.21 11.72
CA GLY A 114 10.55 -1.09 12.29
C GLY A 114 10.37 -1.22 13.81
N GLY A 115 9.80 -0.21 14.49
CA GLY A 115 9.46 -0.26 15.91
C GLY A 115 8.20 -1.08 16.22
N ARG A 116 7.90 -1.22 17.51
CA ARG A 116 6.72 -1.98 17.98
C ARG A 116 5.41 -1.42 17.40
N ASP A 117 5.22 -0.11 17.44
CA ASP A 117 3.97 0.50 16.96
C ASP A 117 3.82 0.46 15.44
N TYR A 118 4.93 0.60 14.71
CA TYR A 118 4.99 0.33 13.28
C TYR A 118 4.53 -1.10 12.98
N TRP A 119 5.11 -2.10 13.65
CA TRP A 119 4.77 -3.50 13.44
C TRP A 119 3.37 -3.86 13.93
N ASN A 120 2.87 -3.26 15.00
CA ASN A 120 1.49 -3.45 15.46
C ASN A 120 0.51 -2.94 14.39
N THR A 121 0.73 -1.74 13.85
CA THR A 121 -0.09 -1.19 12.77
C THR A 121 0.01 -2.07 11.53
N ARG A 122 1.23 -2.42 11.08
CA ARG A 122 1.44 -3.27 9.90
C ARG A 122 0.81 -4.66 10.04
N ARG A 123 0.89 -5.30 11.22
CA ARG A 123 0.30 -6.62 11.50
C ARG A 123 -1.22 -6.59 11.61
N SER A 124 -1.80 -5.45 11.98
CA SER A 124 -3.27 -5.28 12.00
C SER A 124 -3.88 -5.18 10.60
N MET A 125 -3.09 -4.87 9.57
CA MET A 125 -3.51 -4.83 8.18
C MET A 125 -3.53 -6.23 7.58
N VAL A 126 -4.53 -7.01 7.97
CA VAL A 126 -4.80 -8.35 7.45
C VAL A 126 -5.70 -8.25 6.22
N PHE A 127 -5.33 -8.95 5.13
CA PHE A 127 -6.13 -8.96 3.92
C PHE A 127 -7.52 -9.56 4.14
N ALA A 128 -8.50 -9.06 3.38
CA ALA A 128 -9.87 -9.55 3.40
C ALA A 128 -9.91 -11.06 3.18
N LYS A 129 -10.72 -11.77 3.98
CA LYS A 129 -10.74 -13.24 4.01
C LYS A 129 -10.98 -13.87 2.64
N HIS A 130 -11.91 -13.31 1.84
CA HIS A 130 -12.23 -13.86 0.53
C HIS A 130 -11.02 -13.81 -0.45
N LEU A 131 -10.16 -12.79 -0.35
CA LEU A 131 -8.95 -12.69 -1.19
C LEU A 131 -7.89 -13.72 -0.76
N ARG A 132 -7.73 -13.93 0.55
CA ARG A 132 -6.83 -14.97 1.09
C ARG A 132 -7.25 -16.36 0.61
N VAL A 133 -8.55 -16.66 0.70
CA VAL A 133 -9.12 -17.93 0.23
C VAL A 133 -8.81 -18.18 -1.25
N VAL A 134 -9.00 -17.18 -2.13
CA VAL A 134 -8.66 -17.31 -3.55
C VAL A 134 -7.17 -17.58 -3.74
N GLY A 135 -6.31 -16.85 -3.02
CA GLY A 135 -4.87 -17.09 -3.03
C GLY A 135 -4.47 -18.49 -2.55
N ASP A 136 -5.11 -19.01 -1.49
CA ASP A 136 -4.88 -20.35 -0.97
C ASP A 136 -5.38 -21.45 -1.91
N GLU A 137 -6.53 -21.23 -2.57
CA GLU A 137 -7.02 -22.10 -3.62
C GLU A 137 -6.05 -22.18 -4.80
N PHE A 138 -5.51 -21.04 -5.22
CA PHE A 138 -4.50 -20.97 -6.27
C PHE A 138 -3.21 -21.69 -5.86
N ARG A 139 -2.68 -21.41 -4.66
CA ARG A 139 -1.49 -22.06 -4.08
C ARG A 139 -1.65 -23.59 -4.09
N ARG A 140 -2.78 -24.09 -3.62
CA ARG A 140 -3.09 -25.52 -3.57
C ARG A 140 -3.15 -26.13 -4.97
N LYS A 141 -3.90 -25.49 -5.89
CA LYS A 141 -4.18 -26.03 -7.23
C LYS A 141 -2.97 -26.00 -8.16
N TYR A 142 -2.21 -24.90 -8.15
CA TYR A 142 -1.18 -24.64 -9.16
C TYR A 142 0.25 -24.67 -8.62
N LEU A 143 0.45 -24.56 -7.30
CA LEU A 143 1.77 -24.46 -6.69
C LEU A 143 2.10 -25.58 -5.70
N HIS A 144 1.16 -26.51 -5.46
CA HIS A 144 1.31 -27.61 -4.48
C HIS A 144 1.68 -27.07 -3.08
N SER A 145 1.02 -26.00 -2.68
CA SER A 145 1.32 -25.22 -1.47
C SER A 145 0.06 -25.11 -0.60
N THR A 146 0.19 -25.43 0.69
CA THR A 146 -0.83 -25.24 1.74
C THR A 146 -0.13 -24.85 3.03
N ASP A 147 -0.83 -24.18 3.95
CA ASP A 147 -0.19 -23.71 5.18
C ASP A 147 0.41 -24.83 6.02
N GLU A 148 -0.24 -26.00 6.05
CA GLU A 148 0.26 -27.17 6.78
C GLU A 148 1.55 -27.73 6.16
N ALA A 149 1.61 -27.81 4.82
CA ALA A 149 2.79 -28.30 4.11
C ALA A 149 3.96 -27.29 4.18
N ASP A 150 3.63 -25.99 4.18
CA ASP A 150 4.57 -24.88 4.08
C ASP A 150 5.01 -24.36 5.45
N ARG A 151 4.40 -24.86 6.53
CA ARG A 151 4.57 -24.39 7.92
C ARG A 151 4.31 -22.89 8.05
N THR A 152 3.27 -22.41 7.39
CA THR A 152 2.81 -21.01 7.42
C THR A 152 1.49 -20.89 8.19
N ASP A 153 1.40 -21.58 9.34
CA ASP A 153 0.21 -21.61 10.19
C ASP A 153 -0.30 -20.19 10.47
N TYR A 154 -1.60 -20.00 10.24
CA TYR A 154 -2.26 -18.71 10.34
C TYR A 154 -3.24 -18.66 11.51
N ASN A 155 -3.34 -17.49 12.15
CA ASN A 155 -4.35 -17.20 13.17
C ASN A 155 -5.11 -15.93 12.78
N GLU A 156 -6.44 -16.01 12.76
CA GLU A 156 -7.31 -14.88 12.43
C GLU A 156 -7.13 -13.70 13.41
N ASP A 157 -6.84 -13.98 14.69
CA ASP A 157 -6.41 -12.94 15.62
C ASP A 157 -4.90 -12.71 15.47
N TRP A 158 -4.57 -11.70 14.67
CA TRP A 158 -3.18 -11.27 14.45
C TRP A 158 -2.46 -10.95 15.77
N THR A 159 -3.15 -10.58 16.86
CA THR A 159 -2.48 -10.29 18.14
C THR A 159 -1.90 -11.55 18.79
N GLN A 160 -2.48 -12.71 18.50
CA GLN A 160 -2.04 -14.02 18.97
C GLN A 160 -1.08 -14.71 17.99
N MET A 161 -0.99 -14.24 16.75
CA MET A 161 -0.07 -14.77 15.74
C MET A 161 1.40 -14.46 16.08
N LYS A 162 2.02 -15.31 16.89
CA LYS A 162 3.44 -15.23 17.28
C LYS A 162 4.16 -16.46 16.75
N VAL A 163 5.09 -16.24 15.83
CA VAL A 163 5.92 -17.28 15.24
C VAL A 163 7.38 -17.01 15.56
N LYS A 164 8.18 -18.06 15.73
CA LYS A 164 9.63 -17.93 15.86
C LYS A 164 10.20 -17.58 14.49
N LEU A 165 11.09 -16.59 14.43
CA LEU A 165 11.70 -16.18 13.18
C LEU A 165 12.42 -17.37 12.51
N GLY A 166 12.18 -17.54 11.20
CA GLY A 166 12.83 -18.57 10.38
C GLY A 166 12.25 -19.98 10.53
N THR A 167 11.05 -20.15 11.11
CA THR A 167 10.39 -21.47 11.17
C THR A 167 9.46 -21.78 10.00
N ALA A 168 8.95 -20.75 9.32
CA ALA A 168 8.17 -20.91 8.10
C ALA A 168 9.06 -21.46 6.98
N VAL A 169 8.54 -22.44 6.22
CA VAL A 169 9.28 -23.11 5.15
C VAL A 169 8.90 -22.55 3.78
N GLY A 170 7.62 -22.20 3.58
CA GLY A 170 7.08 -21.75 2.31
C GLY A 170 6.84 -22.89 1.31
N GLY A 171 5.99 -22.62 0.33
CA GLY A 171 5.60 -23.56 -0.71
C GLY A 171 6.74 -23.94 -1.65
N PRO A 172 6.63 -25.04 -2.40
CA PRO A 172 7.69 -25.55 -3.28
C PRO A 172 7.82 -24.76 -4.60
N TYR A 173 7.80 -23.44 -4.53
CA TYR A 173 7.93 -22.53 -5.67
C TYR A 173 8.73 -21.26 -5.29
N LEU A 174 9.25 -20.59 -6.31
CA LEU A 174 9.87 -19.27 -6.19
C LEU A 174 8.81 -18.19 -6.42
N GLY A 175 8.70 -17.19 -5.54
CA GLY A 175 7.85 -16.02 -5.75
C GLY A 175 8.66 -14.86 -6.32
N VAL A 176 8.19 -14.23 -7.40
CA VAL A 176 8.87 -13.09 -8.02
C VAL A 176 7.87 -11.99 -8.31
N HIS A 177 8.17 -10.79 -7.83
CA HIS A 177 7.45 -9.57 -8.22
C HIS A 177 8.29 -8.79 -9.23
N LEU A 178 7.82 -8.72 -10.48
CA LEU A 178 8.46 -7.96 -11.56
C LEU A 178 7.63 -6.72 -11.88
N ARG A 179 8.02 -5.56 -11.32
CA ARG A 179 7.46 -4.26 -11.67
C ARG A 179 8.08 -3.75 -12.97
N ARG A 180 7.27 -3.52 -14.00
CA ARG A 180 7.69 -3.13 -15.34
C ARG A 180 7.25 -1.70 -15.68
N LYS A 181 5.94 -1.41 -15.70
CA LYS A 181 5.33 -0.22 -16.35
C LYS A 181 6.13 1.10 -16.20
N ASP A 182 5.85 1.85 -15.15
CA ASP A 182 6.43 3.15 -14.84
C ASP A 182 7.92 3.05 -14.47
N PHE A 183 8.31 1.93 -13.85
CA PHE A 183 9.67 1.64 -13.43
C PHE A 183 10.68 1.60 -14.59
N ILE A 184 10.28 1.11 -15.78
CA ILE A 184 11.14 1.16 -16.97
C ILE A 184 11.36 2.60 -17.46
N TRP A 185 10.56 3.59 -17.09
CA TRP A 185 10.82 4.96 -17.52
C TRP A 185 11.59 5.75 -16.46
N GLY A 186 11.28 5.54 -15.18
CA GLY A 186 11.92 6.24 -14.06
C GLY A 186 13.21 5.62 -13.53
N HIS A 187 13.43 4.31 -13.70
CA HIS A 187 14.49 3.54 -13.04
C HIS A 187 15.13 2.48 -13.96
N ARG A 188 15.40 2.82 -15.23
CA ARG A 188 15.91 1.85 -16.24
C ARG A 188 17.14 1.07 -15.81
N GLU A 189 18.04 1.73 -15.10
CA GLU A 189 19.33 1.14 -14.70
C GLU A 189 19.20 0.17 -13.53
N ASP A 190 18.13 0.30 -12.73
CA ASP A 190 17.88 -0.51 -11.54
C ASP A 190 16.98 -1.72 -11.82
N VAL A 191 16.43 -1.83 -13.04
CA VAL A 191 15.48 -2.88 -13.43
C VAL A 191 16.10 -3.79 -14.48
N PRO A 192 16.12 -5.12 -14.28
CA PRO A 192 16.68 -6.04 -15.27
C PRO A 192 15.84 -6.05 -16.57
N SER A 193 16.50 -6.35 -17.69
CA SER A 193 15.80 -6.79 -18.90
C SER A 193 15.04 -8.10 -18.66
N LEU A 194 14.06 -8.44 -19.49
CA LEU A 194 13.31 -9.70 -19.35
C LEU A 194 14.25 -10.91 -19.37
N HIS A 195 15.20 -10.93 -20.30
CA HIS A 195 16.23 -11.97 -20.39
C HIS A 195 17.11 -12.03 -19.13
N GLY A 196 17.51 -10.87 -18.59
CA GLY A 196 18.28 -10.78 -17.36
C GLY A 196 17.50 -11.31 -16.14
N ALA A 197 16.22 -10.95 -16.04
CA ALA A 197 15.31 -11.43 -15.01
C ALA A 197 15.15 -12.95 -15.09
N VAL A 198 14.85 -13.50 -16.27
CA VAL A 198 14.70 -14.95 -16.50
C VAL A 198 15.97 -15.72 -16.16
N LYS A 199 17.14 -15.21 -16.57
CA LYS A 199 18.43 -15.81 -16.22
C LYS A 199 18.62 -15.87 -14.70
N LYS A 200 18.27 -14.78 -13.99
CA LYS A 200 18.35 -14.74 -12.53
C LYS A 200 17.37 -15.69 -11.86
N ILE A 201 16.13 -15.74 -12.36
CA ILE A 201 15.07 -16.63 -11.88
C ILE A 201 15.53 -18.09 -11.97
N ARG A 202 16.01 -18.55 -13.14
CA ARG A 202 16.50 -19.92 -13.30
C ARG A 202 17.64 -20.25 -12.36
N SER A 203 18.60 -19.35 -12.22
CA SER A 203 19.71 -19.52 -11.27
C SER A 203 19.22 -19.69 -9.82
N LEU A 204 18.20 -18.94 -9.41
CA LEU A 204 17.60 -19.08 -8.08
C LEU A 204 16.82 -20.39 -7.95
N MET A 205 16.05 -20.77 -8.96
CA MET A 205 15.31 -22.04 -8.98
C MET A 205 16.26 -23.24 -8.86
N GLU A 206 17.36 -23.26 -9.60
CA GLU A 206 18.40 -24.30 -9.49
C GLU A 206 19.02 -24.34 -8.10
N LYS A 207 19.45 -23.18 -7.59
CA LYS A 207 20.07 -23.05 -6.26
C LYS A 207 19.16 -23.57 -5.15
N HIS A 208 17.88 -23.26 -5.22
CA HIS A 208 16.89 -23.62 -4.21
C HIS A 208 16.12 -24.92 -4.52
N LYS A 209 16.49 -25.62 -5.62
CA LYS A 209 15.88 -26.87 -6.08
C LYS A 209 14.36 -26.76 -6.31
N LEU A 210 13.92 -25.63 -6.84
CA LEU A 210 12.53 -25.31 -7.13
C LEU A 210 12.22 -25.59 -8.60
N LYS A 211 11.05 -26.16 -8.87
CA LYS A 211 10.60 -26.50 -10.24
C LYS A 211 9.51 -25.55 -10.77
N ARG A 212 8.94 -24.71 -9.90
CA ARG A 212 7.88 -23.77 -10.23
C ARG A 212 8.28 -22.38 -9.79
N VAL A 213 7.79 -21.39 -10.53
CA VAL A 213 7.94 -19.99 -10.20
C VAL A 213 6.62 -19.28 -10.42
N PHE A 214 6.17 -18.57 -9.40
CA PHE A 214 5.02 -17.69 -9.48
C PHE A 214 5.50 -16.26 -9.80
N ILE A 215 4.90 -15.63 -10.82
CA ILE A 215 5.24 -14.27 -11.25
C ILE A 215 4.06 -13.34 -11.00
N ALA A 216 4.24 -12.39 -10.07
CA ALA A 216 3.38 -11.21 -9.94
C ALA A 216 4.00 -10.09 -10.79
N THR A 217 3.27 -9.57 -11.78
CA THR A 217 3.79 -8.53 -12.66
C THR A 217 2.69 -7.64 -13.22
N ASP A 218 3.02 -6.38 -13.42
CA ASP A 218 2.21 -5.40 -14.16
C ASP A 218 2.66 -5.26 -15.62
N ALA A 219 3.50 -6.19 -16.12
CA ALA A 219 3.91 -6.23 -17.52
C ALA A 219 2.70 -6.22 -18.47
N ILE A 220 2.88 -5.56 -19.62
CA ILE A 220 1.91 -5.59 -20.71
C ILE A 220 1.81 -6.99 -21.32
N VAL A 221 0.81 -7.21 -22.17
CA VAL A 221 0.52 -8.52 -22.77
C VAL A 221 1.73 -9.04 -23.55
N GLU A 222 2.37 -8.19 -24.35
CA GLU A 222 3.51 -8.53 -25.19
C GLU A 222 4.70 -9.03 -24.35
N GLU A 223 5.04 -8.30 -23.28
CA GLU A 223 6.11 -8.70 -22.35
C GLU A 223 5.76 -9.96 -21.56
N THR A 224 4.47 -10.14 -21.20
CA THR A 224 4.00 -11.36 -20.54
C THR A 224 4.14 -12.57 -21.45
N GLU A 225 3.77 -12.45 -22.72
CA GLU A 225 3.90 -13.53 -23.70
C GLU A 225 5.37 -13.85 -24.01
N GLU A 226 6.25 -12.84 -24.03
CA GLU A 226 7.70 -13.07 -24.11
C GLU A 226 8.22 -13.80 -22.86
N LEU A 227 7.80 -13.38 -21.66
CA LEU A 227 8.17 -14.06 -20.41
C LEU A 227 7.71 -15.53 -20.41
N LYS A 228 6.48 -15.83 -20.85
CA LYS A 228 5.98 -17.21 -20.97
C LYS A 228 6.81 -18.05 -21.94
N LYS A 229 7.28 -17.47 -23.04
CA LYS A 229 8.18 -18.16 -23.99
C LYS A 229 9.56 -18.42 -23.38
N LEU A 230 10.11 -17.44 -22.67
CA LEU A 230 11.45 -17.53 -22.07
C LEU A 230 11.46 -18.41 -20.82
N LEU A 231 10.36 -18.48 -20.08
CA LEU A 231 10.18 -19.19 -18.81
C LEU A 231 8.86 -19.99 -18.80
N PRO A 232 8.73 -21.08 -19.59
CA PRO A 232 7.47 -21.84 -19.72
C PRO A 232 6.97 -22.45 -18.40
N GLU A 233 7.86 -22.64 -17.43
CA GLU A 233 7.56 -23.13 -16.09
C GLU A 233 6.90 -22.07 -15.17
N MET A 234 6.73 -20.83 -15.66
CA MET A 234 6.08 -19.76 -14.89
C MET A 234 4.59 -20.03 -14.71
N VAL A 235 4.10 -19.66 -13.54
CA VAL A 235 2.68 -19.66 -13.19
C VAL A 235 2.31 -18.23 -12.82
N ARG A 236 1.14 -17.77 -13.25
CA ARG A 236 0.60 -16.44 -12.93
C ARG A 236 -0.87 -16.57 -12.55
N PHE A 237 -1.33 -15.69 -11.67
CA PHE A 237 -2.76 -15.50 -11.44
C PHE A 237 -3.33 -14.66 -12.58
N GLU A 238 -4.12 -15.29 -13.45
CA GLU A 238 -4.80 -14.64 -14.57
C GLU A 238 -6.30 -14.60 -14.27
N PRO A 239 -6.82 -13.49 -13.72
CA PRO A 239 -8.23 -13.40 -13.37
C PRO A 239 -9.11 -13.40 -14.61
N THR A 240 -10.27 -14.03 -14.50
CA THR A 240 -11.40 -13.85 -15.42
C THR A 240 -11.94 -12.42 -15.35
N TRP A 241 -12.76 -12.04 -16.33
CA TRP A 241 -13.43 -10.73 -16.32
C TRP A 241 -14.33 -10.56 -15.08
N GLU A 242 -15.01 -11.63 -14.68
CA GLU A 242 -15.86 -11.67 -13.49
C GLU A 242 -15.04 -11.52 -12.20
N GLU A 243 -13.90 -12.18 -12.09
CA GLU A 243 -12.99 -12.04 -10.93
C GLU A 243 -12.37 -10.65 -10.86
N LEU A 244 -12.00 -10.06 -12.00
CA LEU A 244 -11.48 -8.69 -12.04
C LEU A 244 -12.55 -7.68 -11.61
N GLU A 245 -13.79 -7.85 -12.05
CA GLU A 245 -14.89 -6.99 -11.66
C GLU A 245 -15.26 -7.14 -10.18
N LEU A 246 -15.16 -8.36 -9.64
CA LEU A 246 -15.46 -8.67 -8.24
C LEU A 246 -14.37 -8.14 -7.29
N TYR A 247 -13.10 -8.43 -7.57
CA TYR A 247 -11.99 -8.14 -6.67
C TYR A 247 -11.37 -6.76 -6.92
N LYS A 248 -11.61 -6.17 -8.09
CA LYS A 248 -10.98 -4.92 -8.56
C LYS A 248 -9.45 -5.04 -8.61
N ASP A 249 -8.78 -4.04 -9.19
CA ASP A 249 -7.32 -4.06 -9.36
C ASP A 249 -6.57 -4.28 -8.04
N GLY A 250 -7.05 -3.64 -6.95
CA GLY A 250 -6.46 -3.78 -5.62
C GLY A 250 -6.59 -5.20 -5.05
N GLY A 251 -7.71 -5.89 -5.31
CA GLY A 251 -7.89 -7.26 -4.87
C GLY A 251 -7.00 -8.25 -5.62
N ILE A 252 -6.82 -8.05 -6.94
CA ILE A 252 -5.87 -8.85 -7.75
C ILE A 252 -4.44 -8.66 -7.23
N ALA A 253 -4.04 -7.42 -6.95
CA ALA A 253 -2.72 -7.14 -6.38
C ALA A 253 -2.53 -7.78 -5.00
N ILE A 254 -3.57 -7.82 -4.17
CA ILE A 254 -3.53 -8.50 -2.87
C ILE A 254 -3.35 -10.02 -3.04
N ILE A 255 -4.05 -10.64 -3.99
CA ILE A 255 -3.91 -12.07 -4.29
C ILE A 255 -2.49 -12.38 -4.74
N ASP A 256 -1.92 -11.59 -5.65
CA ASP A 256 -0.53 -11.71 -6.10
C ASP A 256 0.47 -11.58 -4.93
N GLN A 257 0.27 -10.60 -4.05
CA GLN A 257 1.11 -10.39 -2.87
C GLN A 257 0.98 -11.56 -1.89
N TRP A 258 -0.23 -12.06 -1.68
CA TRP A 258 -0.50 -13.20 -0.81
C TRP A 258 0.22 -14.45 -1.31
N ILE A 259 0.10 -14.76 -2.60
CA ILE A 259 0.80 -15.91 -3.19
C ILE A 259 2.32 -15.70 -3.14
N CYS A 260 2.84 -14.51 -3.44
CA CYS A 260 4.28 -14.23 -3.31
C CYS A 260 4.80 -14.42 -1.87
N ALA A 261 4.02 -14.01 -0.86
CA ALA A 261 4.41 -14.08 0.55
C ALA A 261 4.54 -15.52 1.10
N HIS A 262 3.99 -16.52 0.39
CA HIS A 262 4.03 -17.93 0.79
C HIS A 262 5.06 -18.76 0.01
N ALA A 263 5.91 -18.15 -0.81
CA ALA A 263 7.02 -18.83 -1.47
C ALA A 263 8.13 -19.26 -0.48
N ARG A 264 9.02 -20.17 -0.90
CA ARG A 264 10.18 -20.63 -0.12
C ARG A 264 11.31 -19.60 -0.04
#